data_AF-A0AA36DTC0-F1
#
_entry.id   AF-A0AA36DTC0-F1
#
_cell.length_a   1.000
_cell.length_b   1.000
_cell.length_c   1.000
_cell.angle_alpha   90.00
_cell.angle_beta   90.00
_cell.angle_gamma   90.00
#
_symmetry.space_group_name_H-M   'P 1'
#
loop_
_entity.id
_entity.type
_entity.pdbx_description
1 polymer ?
#
loop_
_entity_poly.entity_id
_entity_poly.type
_entity_poly.pdbx_seq_one_letter_code
_entity_poly.pdbx_strand_id
1 'polypeptide(L)'
;MSFTKPKKKIHSRRRMDEDESDDDEIRRINDIRELQRSRERKNGLTEIECAVGKEKAAALEDGIQMVGGTMALTGKQKARMEAAGIEAGIREQFEKETMLRDEHEELRKFIDQGLRRERGETSSAAEKQDTPMDDSDVLMRAAMKLKGFRSEASNELLSEHMLAGIPEVDLGINARISNILETEKKKTELLEQALERARTAAKKPQKREEEEPVVKRFAL
;
A
#
# COMPACT_ATOMS: atom_id res chain seq x y z
N MET A 1 42.79 -45.15 -12.32
CA MET A 1 41.61 -46.01 -12.60
C MET A 1 40.43 -45.10 -12.84
N SER A 2 39.85 -45.09 -14.05
CA SER A 2 38.68 -44.26 -14.38
C SER A 2 37.39 -45.06 -14.16
N PHE A 3 36.50 -44.55 -13.32
CA PHE A 3 35.19 -45.14 -13.07
C PHE A 3 34.20 -44.70 -14.15
N THR A 4 33.73 -45.63 -14.97
CA THR A 4 32.63 -45.39 -15.92
C THR A 4 31.28 -45.61 -15.21
N LYS A 5 30.36 -44.66 -15.34
CA LYS A 5 29.02 -44.75 -14.71
C LYS A 5 28.13 -45.72 -15.50
N PRO A 6 27.33 -46.58 -14.83
CA PRO A 6 26.44 -47.51 -15.51
C PRO A 6 25.24 -46.78 -16.13
N LYS A 7 24.90 -47.11 -17.39
CA LYS A 7 23.73 -46.56 -18.09
C LYS A 7 22.43 -47.12 -17.48
N LYS A 8 21.46 -46.24 -17.21
CA LYS A 8 20.13 -46.62 -16.69
C LYS A 8 19.33 -47.37 -17.77
N LYS A 9 18.74 -48.52 -17.43
CA LYS A 9 17.81 -49.26 -18.29
C LYS A 9 16.50 -48.48 -18.42
N ILE A 10 16.09 -48.21 -19.65
CA ILE A 10 14.76 -47.67 -19.96
C ILE A 10 13.79 -48.86 -19.98
N HIS A 11 12.75 -48.83 -19.14
CA HIS A 11 11.66 -49.80 -19.24
C HIS A 11 10.79 -49.46 -20.44
N SER A 12 10.86 -50.27 -21.50
CA SER A 12 9.84 -50.26 -22.55
C SER A 12 8.54 -50.84 -21.98
N ARG A 13 7.44 -50.11 -22.12
CA ARG A 13 6.11 -50.65 -21.85
C ARG A 13 5.82 -51.74 -22.88
N ARG A 14 5.60 -52.96 -22.41
CA ARG A 14 5.06 -54.05 -23.22
C ARG A 14 3.57 -53.73 -23.46
N ARG A 15 3.13 -53.63 -24.72
CA ARG A 15 1.70 -53.65 -25.03
C ARG A 15 1.20 -55.04 -24.62
N MET A 16 0.24 -55.08 -23.71
CA MET A 16 -0.51 -56.29 -23.40
C MET A 16 -1.68 -56.34 -24.40
N ASP A 17 -1.97 -57.53 -24.90
CA ASP A 17 -3.04 -57.77 -25.86
C ASP A 17 -4.42 -57.54 -25.21
N GLU A 18 -5.34 -56.88 -25.92
CA GLU A 18 -6.65 -56.34 -25.46
C GLU A 18 -7.74 -57.42 -25.22
N ASP A 19 -7.37 -58.68 -24.98
CA ASP A 19 -8.34 -59.79 -24.85
C ASP A 19 -8.73 -60.11 -23.39
N GLU A 20 -8.38 -59.25 -22.42
CA GLU A 20 -8.87 -59.38 -21.04
C GLU A 20 -10.18 -58.61 -20.87
N SER A 21 -11.24 -59.32 -20.48
CA SER A 21 -12.55 -58.75 -20.19
C SER A 21 -12.44 -57.55 -19.23
N ASP A 22 -13.08 -56.43 -19.57
CA ASP A 22 -13.09 -55.18 -18.78
C ASP A 22 -13.35 -55.42 -17.28
N ASP A 23 -14.17 -56.43 -16.94
CA ASP A 23 -14.46 -56.81 -15.55
C ASP A 23 -13.23 -57.29 -14.77
N ASP A 24 -12.34 -58.04 -15.42
CA ASP A 24 -11.10 -58.55 -14.79
C ASP A 24 -10.02 -57.47 -14.70
N GLU A 25 -10.05 -56.46 -15.58
CA GLU A 25 -9.20 -55.28 -15.46
C GLU A 25 -9.67 -54.37 -14.31
N ILE A 26 -10.99 -54.15 -14.18
CA ILE A 26 -11.59 -53.39 -13.08
C ILE A 26 -11.27 -54.03 -11.72
N ARG A 27 -11.36 -55.37 -11.61
CA ARG A 27 -10.98 -56.11 -10.38
C ARG A 27 -9.52 -55.88 -10.01
N ARG A 28 -8.60 -56.04 -10.96
CA ARG A 28 -7.17 -55.79 -10.73
C ARG A 28 -6.89 -54.35 -10.29
N ILE A 29 -7.55 -53.37 -10.91
CA ILE A 29 -7.39 -51.96 -10.53
C ILE A 29 -7.88 -51.73 -9.09
N ASN A 30 -8.99 -52.34 -8.70
CA ASN A 30 -9.51 -52.23 -7.33
C ASN A 30 -8.58 -52.90 -6.31
N ASP A 31 -8.06 -54.09 -6.61
CA ASP A 31 -7.09 -54.79 -5.76
C ASP A 31 -5.81 -53.95 -5.56
N ILE A 32 -5.32 -53.31 -6.63
CA ILE A 32 -4.17 -52.41 -6.59
C ILE A 32 -4.47 -51.18 -5.73
N ARG A 33 -5.67 -50.58 -5.85
CA ARG A 33 -6.09 -49.44 -5.03
C ARG A 33 -6.21 -49.81 -3.55
N GLU A 34 -6.69 -51.00 -3.22
CA GLU A 34 -6.75 -51.49 -1.84
C GLU A 34 -5.34 -51.75 -1.27
N LEU A 35 -4.44 -52.31 -2.07
CA LEU A 35 -3.02 -52.44 -1.73
C LEU A 35 -2.34 -51.08 -1.52
N GLN A 36 -2.71 -50.05 -2.28
CA GLN A 36 -2.21 -48.69 -2.07
C GLN A 36 -2.73 -48.10 -0.77
N ARG A 37 -4.04 -48.18 -0.50
CA ARG A 37 -4.65 -47.71 0.77
C ARG A 37 -4.09 -48.41 2.00
N SER A 38 -3.80 -49.70 1.92
CA SER A 38 -3.19 -50.44 3.04
C SER A 38 -1.73 -50.05 3.29
N ARG A 39 -1.04 -49.50 2.28
CA ARG A 39 0.33 -48.97 2.40
C ARG A 39 0.36 -47.50 2.85
N GLU A 40 -0.75 -46.77 2.73
CA GLU A 40 -0.87 -45.42 3.28
C GLU A 40 -0.70 -45.48 4.80
N ARG A 41 0.42 -44.93 5.29
CA ARG A 41 0.61 -44.74 6.72
C ARG A 41 -0.36 -43.67 7.17
N LYS A 42 -1.31 -44.03 8.05
CA LYS A 42 -2.14 -43.04 8.72
C LYS A 42 -1.24 -42.18 9.58
N ASN A 43 -1.21 -40.87 9.32
CA ASN A 43 -0.53 -39.93 10.19
C ASN A 43 -1.15 -40.04 11.59
N GLY A 44 -0.30 -40.00 12.62
CA GLY A 44 -0.75 -40.03 14.01
C GLY A 44 -1.58 -38.81 14.38
N LEU A 45 -2.09 -38.79 15.60
CA LEU A 45 -2.73 -37.60 16.18
C LEU A 45 -1.68 -36.48 16.31
N THR A 46 -2.06 -35.26 15.95
CA THR A 46 -1.24 -34.07 16.22
C THR A 46 -1.18 -33.79 17.74
N GLU A 47 -0.17 -33.06 18.21
CA GLU A 47 -0.03 -32.73 19.65
C GLU A 47 -1.30 -32.07 20.21
N ILE A 48 -1.95 -31.21 19.41
CA ILE A 48 -3.18 -30.51 19.76
C ILE A 48 -4.37 -31.50 19.80
N GLU A 49 -4.49 -32.39 18.81
CA GLU A 49 -5.53 -33.44 18.81
C GLU A 49 -5.38 -34.42 19.98
N CYS A 50 -4.15 -34.72 20.38
CA CYS A 50 -3.86 -35.59 21.52
C CYS A 50 -4.25 -34.94 22.86
N ALA A 51 -3.97 -33.64 23.01
CA ALA A 51 -4.25 -32.90 24.24
C ALA A 51 -5.74 -32.54 24.41
N VAL A 52 -6.41 -32.16 23.32
CA VAL A 52 -7.72 -31.49 23.36
C VAL A 52 -8.84 -32.33 22.71
N GLY A 53 -8.48 -33.34 21.92
CA GLY A 53 -9.40 -34.17 21.15
C GLY A 53 -9.71 -33.59 19.76
N LYS A 54 -9.96 -34.47 18.78
CA LYS A 54 -10.10 -34.11 17.35
C LYS A 54 -11.08 -32.98 17.05
N GLU A 55 -12.28 -33.04 17.63
CA GLU A 55 -13.34 -32.05 17.36
C GLU A 55 -12.99 -30.65 17.87
N LYS A 56 -12.34 -30.59 19.03
CA LYS A 56 -11.94 -29.33 19.66
C LYS A 56 -10.63 -28.79 19.08
N ALA A 57 -9.73 -29.68 18.64
CA ALA A 57 -8.54 -29.30 17.88
C ALA A 57 -8.90 -28.64 16.54
N ALA A 58 -9.90 -29.16 15.82
CA ALA A 58 -10.39 -28.57 14.57
C ALA A 58 -11.01 -27.17 14.77
N ALA A 59 -11.54 -26.87 15.96
CA ALA A 59 -12.04 -25.54 16.32
C ALA A 59 -10.92 -24.58 16.76
N LEU A 60 -9.77 -25.12 17.19
CA LEU A 60 -8.59 -24.36 17.60
C LEU A 60 -7.60 -24.14 16.45
N GLU A 61 -7.67 -24.97 15.40
CA GLU A 61 -6.97 -24.84 14.13
C GLU A 61 -7.57 -23.69 13.27
N ASP A 62 -7.82 -22.55 13.91
CA ASP A 62 -8.08 -21.25 13.28
C ASP A 62 -6.75 -20.67 12.74
N GLY A 63 -6.04 -21.47 11.95
CA GLY A 63 -4.71 -21.12 11.47
C GLY A 63 -4.23 -22.10 10.41
N ILE A 64 -4.34 -21.66 9.14
CA ILE A 64 -3.65 -22.22 7.98
C ILE A 64 -3.93 -23.72 7.72
N GLN A 65 -4.80 -23.99 6.74
CA GLN A 65 -5.02 -25.33 6.24
C GLN A 65 -3.94 -25.73 5.24
N MET A 66 -3.39 -26.93 5.41
CA MET A 66 -2.47 -27.54 4.44
C MET A 66 -3.27 -28.24 3.34
N VAL A 67 -3.48 -27.57 2.20
CA VAL A 67 -4.12 -28.18 1.03
C VAL A 67 -3.05 -28.49 0.00
N GLY A 68 -2.80 -29.78 -0.27
CA GLY A 68 -1.88 -30.18 -1.34
C GLY A 68 -0.41 -29.78 -1.13
N GLY A 69 0.05 -29.71 0.12
CA GLY A 69 1.44 -29.38 0.45
C GLY A 69 1.76 -27.89 0.50
N THR A 70 0.79 -27.02 0.19
CA THR A 70 0.93 -25.57 0.37
C THR A 70 0.05 -25.09 1.54
N MET A 71 0.59 -24.14 2.30
CA MET A 71 -0.10 -23.45 3.39
C MET A 71 -1.12 -22.48 2.79
N ALA A 72 -2.42 -22.70 3.03
CA ALA A 72 -3.49 -21.81 2.62
C ALA A 72 -4.23 -21.26 3.84
N LEU A 73 -4.37 -19.94 3.93
CA LEU A 73 -5.18 -19.30 4.97
C LEU A 73 -6.65 -19.69 4.79
N THR A 74 -7.33 -19.99 5.91
CA THR A 74 -8.75 -20.31 5.88
C THR A 74 -9.56 -19.08 5.47
N GLY A 75 -10.69 -19.28 4.78
CA GLY A 75 -11.54 -18.17 4.32
C GLY A 75 -11.99 -17.23 5.43
N LYS A 76 -12.15 -17.75 6.66
CA LYS A 76 -12.48 -16.95 7.86
C LYS A 76 -11.33 -16.05 8.32
N GLN A 77 -10.09 -16.53 8.28
CA GLN A 77 -8.92 -15.70 8.57
C GLN A 77 -8.72 -14.61 7.51
N LYS A 78 -8.92 -14.95 6.23
CA LYS A 78 -8.82 -13.98 5.14
C LYS A 78 -9.84 -12.84 5.30
N ALA A 79 -11.08 -13.16 5.63
CA ALA A 79 -12.12 -12.16 5.89
C ALA A 79 -11.82 -11.29 7.14
N ARG A 80 -11.25 -11.88 8.20
CA ARG A 80 -10.81 -11.12 9.39
C ARG A 80 -9.67 -10.15 9.06
N MET A 81 -8.69 -10.57 8.27
CA MET A 81 -7.58 -9.70 7.86
C MET A 81 -8.05 -8.56 6.95
N GLU A 82 -9.00 -8.84 6.05
CA GLU A 82 -9.62 -7.84 5.19
C GLU A 82 -10.41 -6.80 5.99
N ALA A 83 -11.23 -7.24 6.96
CA ALA A 83 -11.95 -6.34 7.84
C ALA A 83 -11.02 -5.45 8.68
N ALA A 84 -9.94 -6.02 9.22
CA ALA A 84 -8.92 -5.26 9.96
C ALA A 84 -8.17 -4.26 9.07
N GLY A 85 -7.94 -4.60 7.80
CA GLY A 85 -7.32 -3.70 6.82
C GLY A 85 -8.22 -2.50 6.47
N ILE A 86 -9.54 -2.71 6.37
CA ILE A 86 -10.51 -1.63 6.13
C ILE A 86 -10.60 -0.70 7.35
N GLU A 87 -10.64 -1.25 8.56
CA GLU A 87 -10.68 -0.46 9.81
C GLU A 87 -9.41 0.39 9.99
N ALA A 88 -8.24 -0.18 9.70
CA ALA A 88 -6.97 0.55 9.71
C ALA A 88 -6.94 1.68 8.67
N GLY A 89 -7.44 1.41 7.45
CA GLY A 89 -7.50 2.42 6.38
C GLY A 89 -8.45 3.59 6.71
N ILE A 90 -9.58 3.30 7.35
CA ILE A 90 -10.53 4.33 7.82
C ILE A 90 -9.90 5.18 8.93
N ARG A 91 -9.20 4.55 9.89
CA ARG A 91 -8.51 5.26 10.97
C ARG A 91 -7.41 6.18 10.45
N GLU A 92 -6.62 5.71 9.48
CA GLU A 92 -5.55 6.50 8.85
C GLU A 92 -6.12 7.71 8.09
N GLN A 93 -7.30 7.56 7.45
CA GLN A 93 -7.99 8.68 6.79
C GLN A 93 -8.47 9.73 7.81
N PHE A 94 -9.05 9.32 8.93
CA PHE A 94 -9.45 10.26 9.99
C PHE A 94 -8.26 10.97 10.64
N GLU A 95 -7.13 10.27 10.83
CA GLU A 95 -5.91 10.87 11.37
C GLU A 95 -5.32 11.91 10.41
N LYS A 96 -5.29 11.63 9.10
CA LYS A 96 -4.88 12.61 8.07
C LYS A 96 -5.82 13.80 7.96
N GLU A 97 -7.14 13.58 8.06
CA GLU A 97 -8.14 14.66 8.01
C GLU A 97 -8.07 15.54 9.27
N THR A 98 -7.83 14.95 10.45
CA THR A 98 -7.63 15.69 11.70
C THR A 98 -6.35 16.52 11.63
N MET A 99 -5.25 15.98 11.12
CA MET A 99 -4.01 16.74 10.91
C MET A 99 -4.19 17.92 9.96
N LEU A 100 -4.83 17.72 8.78
CA LEU A 100 -5.06 18.83 7.85
C LEU A 100 -5.92 19.95 8.48
N ARG A 101 -6.89 19.58 9.30
CA ARG A 101 -7.76 20.54 9.98
C ARG A 101 -7.00 21.34 11.05
N ASP A 102 -6.14 20.68 11.82
CA ASP A 102 -5.36 21.31 12.89
C ASP A 102 -4.25 22.21 12.33
N GLU A 103 -3.58 21.79 11.24
CA GLU A 103 -2.60 22.62 10.52
C GLU A 103 -3.23 23.94 10.03
N HIS A 104 -4.46 23.88 9.52
CA HIS A 104 -5.19 25.08 9.11
C HIS A 104 -5.56 26.00 10.29
N GLU A 105 -5.83 25.44 11.48
CA GLU A 105 -6.11 26.25 12.67
C GLU A 105 -4.84 26.92 13.20
N GLU A 106 -3.70 26.21 13.21
CA GLU A 106 -2.41 26.76 13.59
C GLU A 106 -1.94 27.86 12.62
N LEU A 107 -2.13 27.68 11.32
CA LEU A 107 -1.82 28.72 10.31
C LEU A 107 -2.65 29.99 10.52
N ARG A 108 -3.93 29.87 10.89
CA ARG A 108 -4.77 31.03 11.23
C ARG A 108 -4.27 31.74 12.48
N LYS A 109 -3.93 30.98 13.53
CA LYS A 109 -3.35 31.54 14.77
C LYS A 109 -2.03 32.25 14.51
N PHE A 110 -1.19 31.70 13.64
CA PHE A 110 0.09 32.30 13.25
C PHE A 110 -0.10 33.61 12.47
N ILE A 111 -1.04 33.64 11.50
CA ILE A 111 -1.37 34.86 10.75
C ILE A 111 -1.92 35.94 11.70
N ASP A 112 -2.85 35.58 12.59
CA ASP A 112 -3.41 36.51 13.58
C ASP A 112 -2.34 37.05 14.52
N GLN A 113 -1.42 36.19 14.97
CA GLN A 113 -0.31 36.60 15.83
C GLN A 113 0.69 37.49 15.08
N GLY A 114 0.97 37.21 13.81
CA GLY A 114 1.80 38.05 12.93
C GLY A 114 1.21 39.44 12.74
N LEU A 115 -0.08 39.53 12.40
CA LEU A 115 -0.82 40.79 12.26
C LEU A 115 -0.92 41.57 13.58
N ARG A 116 -0.98 40.90 14.73
CA ARG A 116 -0.94 41.56 16.05
C ARG A 116 0.44 42.14 16.35
N ARG A 117 1.50 41.41 16.00
CA ARG A 117 2.90 41.86 16.13
C ARG A 117 3.17 43.08 15.24
N GLU A 118 2.67 43.08 14.01
CA GLU A 118 2.80 44.19 13.06
C GLU A 118 1.98 45.43 13.47
N ARG A 119 0.82 45.21 14.10
CA ARG A 119 0.00 46.28 14.71
C ARG A 119 0.56 46.83 16.03
N GLY A 120 1.69 46.31 16.51
CA GLY A 120 2.34 46.78 17.73
C GLY A 120 1.63 46.35 19.03
N GLU A 121 0.67 45.44 18.97
CA GLU A 121 0.03 44.86 20.14
C GLU A 121 0.90 43.72 20.68
N THR A 122 2.08 44.06 21.20
CA THR A 122 2.82 43.11 22.02
C THR A 122 2.07 42.96 23.33
N SER A 123 1.29 41.89 23.46
CA SER A 123 0.92 41.38 24.77
C SER A 123 2.22 41.05 25.51
N SER A 124 2.58 41.97 26.40
CA SER A 124 3.58 41.81 27.44
C SER A 124 3.12 40.72 28.40
N ALA A 125 3.20 39.47 27.97
CA ALA A 125 2.93 38.28 28.79
C ALA A 125 4.22 37.45 29.00
N ALA A 126 5.36 38.13 29.01
CA ALA A 126 6.64 37.58 29.45
C ALA A 126 7.23 38.48 30.55
N GLU A 127 6.39 38.92 31.50
CA GLU A 127 6.91 39.34 32.79
C GLU A 127 7.34 38.08 33.54
N LYS A 128 8.66 37.91 33.61
CA LYS A 128 9.31 37.11 34.65
C LYS A 128 8.92 37.71 35.99
N GLN A 129 7.87 37.19 36.62
CA GLN A 129 7.70 37.37 38.04
C GLN A 129 8.43 36.24 38.74
N ASP A 130 9.46 36.60 39.51
CA ASP A 130 10.01 35.76 40.57
C ASP A 130 8.94 35.62 41.66
N THR A 131 7.96 34.76 41.45
CA THR A 131 7.01 34.32 42.48
C THR A 131 7.60 33.13 43.23
N PRO A 132 7.34 32.99 44.55
CA PRO A 132 7.75 31.80 45.29
C PRO A 132 7.13 30.58 44.61
N MET A 133 7.97 29.63 44.20
CA MET A 133 7.56 28.51 43.36
C MET A 133 6.52 27.65 44.07
N ASP A 134 5.40 27.44 43.38
CA ASP A 134 4.36 26.51 43.78
C ASP A 134 4.84 25.06 43.52
N ASP A 135 4.38 24.09 44.30
CA ASP A 135 4.84 22.69 44.19
C ASP A 135 4.60 22.10 42.77
N SER A 136 3.62 22.65 42.06
CA SER A 136 3.33 22.38 40.65
C SER A 136 4.50 22.70 39.69
N ASP A 137 5.23 23.80 39.92
CA ASP A 137 6.33 24.24 39.07
C ASP A 137 7.57 23.35 39.24
N VAL A 138 7.78 22.85 40.45
CA VAL A 138 8.84 21.88 40.74
C VAL A 138 8.56 20.56 40.02
N LEU A 139 7.30 20.12 40.04
CA LEU A 139 6.86 18.91 39.34
C LEU A 139 7.00 19.05 37.82
N MET A 140 6.61 20.20 37.26
CA MET A 140 6.76 20.49 35.84
C MET A 140 8.22 20.53 35.40
N ARG A 141 9.11 21.13 36.20
CA ARG A 141 10.56 21.15 35.90
C ARG A 141 11.17 19.74 35.95
N ALA A 142 10.70 18.89 36.86
CA ALA A 142 11.12 17.49 36.91
C ALA A 142 10.63 16.70 35.69
N ALA A 143 9.38 16.91 35.27
CA ALA A 143 8.81 16.29 34.08
C ALA A 143 9.54 16.73 32.79
N MET A 144 9.93 18.00 32.68
CA MET A 144 10.71 18.51 31.54
C MET A 144 12.10 17.86 31.45
N LYS A 145 12.75 17.60 32.59
CA LYS A 145 14.02 16.87 32.62
C LYS A 145 13.84 15.40 32.21
N LEU A 146 12.73 14.77 32.58
CA LEU A 146 12.41 13.39 32.20
C LEU A 146 12.05 13.25 30.70
N LYS A 147 11.44 14.29 30.10
CA LYS A 147 11.07 14.32 28.67
C LYS A 147 12.27 14.12 27.74
N GLY A 148 13.45 14.62 28.11
CA GLY A 148 14.69 14.43 27.34
C GLY A 148 15.29 13.02 27.41
N PHE A 149 14.87 12.18 28.37
CA PHE A 149 15.30 10.78 28.50
C PHE A 149 14.27 9.79 27.93
N ARG A 150 13.20 10.30 27.30
CA ARG A 150 12.20 9.46 26.64
C ARG A 150 12.85 8.79 25.42
N SER A 151 12.46 7.54 25.17
CA SER A 151 13.06 6.62 24.19
C SER A 151 13.06 7.06 22.72
N GLU A 152 12.67 8.29 22.42
CA GLU A 152 12.69 8.89 21.07
C GLU A 152 14.13 8.95 20.51
N ALA A 153 15.13 9.12 21.37
CA ALA A 153 16.56 9.06 20.99
C ALA A 153 17.04 7.67 20.51
N SER A 154 16.37 6.58 20.91
CA SER A 154 16.72 5.22 20.44
C SER A 154 16.15 4.91 19.05
N ASN A 155 15.10 5.62 18.65
CA ASN A 155 14.49 5.47 17.33
C ASN A 155 15.27 6.25 16.26
N GLU A 156 15.91 7.36 16.63
CA GLU A 156 16.80 8.14 15.76
C GLU A 156 18.03 7.32 15.32
N LEU A 157 18.72 6.67 16.26
CA LEU A 157 19.93 5.89 15.96
C LEU A 157 19.66 4.63 15.11
N LEU A 158 18.46 4.03 15.21
CA LEU A 158 18.06 2.89 14.37
C LEU A 158 17.55 3.34 13.00
N SER A 159 16.82 4.46 12.94
CA SER A 159 16.34 5.08 11.70
C SER A 159 17.49 5.57 10.82
N GLU A 160 18.54 6.13 11.41
CA GLU A 160 19.70 6.63 10.67
C GLU A 160 20.52 5.48 10.04
N HIS A 161 20.59 4.32 10.70
CA HIS A 161 21.16 3.10 10.12
C HIS A 161 20.31 2.52 8.97
N MET A 162 18.98 2.65 9.04
CA MET A 162 18.08 2.25 7.95
C MET A 162 18.12 3.22 6.76
N LEU A 163 18.32 4.53 7.00
CA LEU A 163 18.50 5.53 5.93
C LEU A 163 19.88 5.43 5.26
N ALA A 164 20.95 5.24 6.04
CA ALA A 164 22.32 5.12 5.51
C ALA A 164 22.59 3.76 4.84
N GLY A 165 21.71 2.78 5.04
CA GLY A 165 21.83 1.42 4.51
C GLY A 165 21.22 1.19 3.12
N ILE A 166 20.55 2.18 2.53
CA ILE A 166 20.04 2.09 1.15
C ILE A 166 21.12 2.71 0.24
N PRO A 167 21.99 1.91 -0.42
CA PRO A 167 22.76 2.43 -1.52
C PRO A 167 21.77 3.00 -2.54
N GLU A 168 21.99 4.24 -2.95
CA GLU A 168 21.14 4.96 -3.89
C GLU A 168 21.02 4.16 -5.19
N VAL A 169 20.04 3.26 -5.26
CA VAL A 169 19.63 2.63 -6.50
C VAL A 169 18.72 3.66 -7.13
N ASP A 170 19.26 4.41 -8.10
CA ASP A 170 18.50 5.39 -8.87
C ASP A 170 17.19 4.75 -9.39
N LEU A 171 16.07 5.02 -8.71
CA LEU A 171 14.74 4.47 -9.04
C LEU A 171 14.15 5.11 -10.32
N GLY A 172 14.99 5.72 -11.16
CA GLY A 172 14.58 6.50 -12.31
C GLY A 172 13.79 7.76 -11.94
N ILE A 173 13.85 8.21 -10.68
CA ILE A 173 13.14 9.40 -10.20
C ILE A 173 13.63 10.64 -10.95
N ASN A 174 14.94 10.77 -11.20
CA ASN A 174 15.51 11.87 -11.99
C ASN A 174 14.95 11.92 -13.42
N ALA A 175 14.80 10.77 -14.08
CA ALA A 175 14.19 10.69 -15.41
C ALA A 175 12.70 11.06 -15.38
N ARG A 176 11.96 10.64 -14.35
CA ARG A 176 10.57 11.02 -14.14
C ARG A 176 10.41 12.52 -13.90
N ILE A 177 11.28 13.11 -13.07
CA ILE A 177 11.32 14.56 -12.81
C ILE A 177 11.57 15.33 -14.11
N SER A 178 12.56 14.90 -14.93
CA SER A 178 12.84 15.54 -16.22
C SER A 178 11.63 15.52 -17.16
N ASN A 179 10.94 14.39 -17.26
CA ASN A 179 9.73 14.26 -18.09
C ASN A 179 8.59 15.16 -17.60
N ILE A 180 8.41 15.28 -16.28
CA ILE A 180 7.39 16.18 -15.70
C ILE A 180 7.72 17.62 -16.05
N LEU A 181 8.98 18.05 -15.86
CA LEU A 181 9.41 19.42 -16.18
C LEU A 181 9.23 19.75 -17.67
N GLU A 182 9.57 18.83 -18.57
CA GLU A 182 9.40 19.04 -20.02
C GLU A 182 7.93 19.14 -20.43
N THR A 183 7.07 18.31 -19.84
CA THR A 183 5.63 18.32 -20.16
C THR A 183 4.92 19.53 -19.57
N GLU A 184 5.28 19.96 -18.36
CA GLU A 184 4.77 21.20 -17.78
C GLU A 184 5.22 22.43 -18.57
N LYS A 185 6.50 22.49 -18.98
CA LYS A 185 7.01 23.60 -19.81
C LYS A 185 6.26 23.72 -21.14
N LYS A 186 6.05 22.61 -21.85
CA LYS A 186 5.27 22.60 -23.10
C LYS A 186 3.81 22.99 -22.86
N LYS A 187 3.22 22.56 -21.76
CA LYS A 187 1.85 22.93 -21.37
C LYS A 187 1.73 24.44 -21.11
N THR A 188 2.69 25.03 -20.40
CA THR A 188 2.70 26.48 -20.16
C THR A 188 2.86 27.28 -21.45
N GLU A 189 3.75 26.85 -22.35
CA GLU A 189 3.95 27.49 -23.66
C GLU A 189 2.68 27.43 -24.53
N LEU A 190 1.98 26.29 -24.55
CA LEU A 190 0.71 26.16 -25.28
C LEU A 190 -0.41 27.05 -24.71
N LEU A 191 -0.48 27.18 -23.38
CA LEU A 191 -1.45 28.07 -22.72
C LEU A 191 -1.15 29.54 -23.03
N GLU A 192 0.13 29.92 -23.03
CA GLU A 192 0.56 31.27 -23.42
C GLU A 192 0.23 31.57 -24.88
N GLN A 193 0.51 30.64 -25.79
CA GLN A 193 0.13 30.76 -27.20
C GLN A 193 -1.38 30.85 -27.41
N ALA A 194 -2.17 30.09 -26.63
CA ALA A 194 -3.63 30.18 -26.67
C ALA A 194 -4.15 31.54 -26.18
N LEU A 195 -3.55 32.08 -25.11
CA LEU A 195 -3.86 33.41 -24.59
C LEU A 195 -3.49 34.51 -25.59
N GLU A 196 -2.31 34.44 -26.20
CA GLU A 196 -1.88 35.39 -27.23
C GLU A 196 -2.75 35.29 -28.50
N ARG A 197 -3.17 34.08 -28.90
CA ARG A 197 -4.12 33.88 -30.00
C ARG A 197 -5.50 34.47 -29.66
N ALA A 198 -5.98 34.33 -28.43
CA ALA A 198 -7.23 34.95 -27.98
C ALA A 198 -7.13 36.48 -27.94
N ARG A 199 -6.01 37.03 -27.45
CA ARG A 199 -5.72 38.47 -27.44
C ARG A 199 -5.63 39.07 -28.84
N THR A 200 -4.99 38.37 -29.77
CA THR A 200 -4.87 38.81 -31.17
C THR A 200 -6.20 38.70 -31.93
N ALA A 201 -7.01 37.67 -31.64
CA ALA A 201 -8.38 37.57 -32.14
C ALA A 201 -9.29 38.70 -31.62
N ALA A 202 -9.14 39.10 -30.36
CA ALA A 202 -9.86 40.24 -29.78
C ALA A 202 -9.45 41.60 -30.39
N LYS A 203 -8.19 41.74 -30.83
CA LYS A 203 -7.67 42.97 -31.47
C LYS A 203 -8.02 43.11 -32.96
N LYS A 204 -8.37 42.02 -33.67
CA LYS A 204 -8.83 42.08 -35.07
C LYS A 204 -10.35 41.96 -35.12
N PRO A 205 -11.13 43.06 -35.15
CA PRO A 205 -12.53 42.95 -35.54
C PRO A 205 -12.55 42.45 -36.99
N GLN A 206 -13.15 41.28 -37.24
CA GLN A 206 -13.45 40.83 -38.59
C GLN A 206 -14.28 41.95 -39.26
N LYS A 207 -13.71 42.62 -40.27
CA LYS A 207 -14.52 43.45 -41.16
C LYS A 207 -15.57 42.51 -41.76
N ARG A 208 -16.84 42.75 -41.41
CA ARG A 208 -17.96 42.11 -42.10
C ARG A 208 -17.84 42.54 -43.56
N GLU A 209 -17.47 41.60 -44.43
CA GLU A 209 -17.60 41.82 -45.86
C GLU A 209 -19.11 42.04 -46.11
N GLU A 210 -19.45 43.23 -46.58
CA GLU A 210 -20.81 43.58 -46.95
C GLU A 210 -21.22 42.69 -48.11
N GLU A 211 -22.04 41.67 -47.85
CA GLU A 211 -22.74 40.94 -48.89
C GLU A 211 -23.73 41.90 -49.56
N GLU A 212 -23.40 42.36 -50.76
CA GLU A 212 -24.32 43.12 -51.60
C GLU A 212 -25.62 42.32 -51.84
N PRO A 213 -26.81 42.91 -51.67
CA PRO A 213 -28.05 42.19 -51.87
C PRO A 213 -28.28 41.93 -53.36
N VAL A 214 -28.28 40.65 -53.75
CA VAL A 214 -28.72 40.21 -55.08
C VAL A 214 -30.20 40.53 -55.27
N VAL A 215 -30.49 41.64 -55.96
CA VAL A 215 -31.84 42.03 -56.36
C VAL A 215 -32.34 41.04 -57.41
N LYS A 216 -33.15 40.05 -56.99
CA LYS A 216 -33.91 39.20 -57.90
C LYS A 216 -34.96 40.05 -58.61
N ARG A 217 -34.72 40.36 -59.89
CA ARG A 217 -35.73 40.95 -60.78
C ARG A 217 -36.82 39.91 -61.04
N PHE A 218 -37.95 40.03 -60.37
CA PHE A 218 -39.21 39.50 -60.86
C PHE A 218 -39.83 40.56 -61.78
N ALA A 219 -39.97 40.24 -63.06
CA ALA A 219 -40.82 40.95 -63.99
C ALA A 219 -41.66 39.92 -64.76
N LEU A 220 -42.93 40.30 -64.94
CA LEU A 220 -44.07 39.54 -65.45
C LEU A 220 -43.83 38.83 -66.79
#